data_AF-A0AA40VSM6-F1
#
_entry.id   AF-A0AA40VSM6-F1
#
_cell.length_a   1.000
_cell.length_b   1.000
_cell.length_c   1.000
_cell.angle_alpha   90.00
_cell.angle_beta   90.00
_cell.angle_gamma   90.00
#
_symmetry.space_group_name_H-M   'P 1'
#
loop_
_entity.id
_entity.type
_entity.pdbx_description
1 polymer ?
#
loop_
_entity_poly.entity_id
_entity_poly.type
_entity_poly.pdbx_seq_one_letter_code
_entity_poly.pdbx_strand_id
1 'polypeptide(L)'
;MTKMAMAWLMKLPPTLTTLMVSGYPNSEDKNGDGTTDTIFIYTYNANGQLTFSSYDYNGDGIPDSTYTATYNANGNQTSYSDDKNGDGIPDSTYTATYNANGKVISESHDNNGDRIAECVIIYTYARTSASYDNNNDGVTDAVIIYNYNASGKLISEQSDNNNDGIADAVTTYSYDASGKLTTKNFDVSNDGITDAVTTYSYDASGKLTSEQIDNNNDGVTDAVTTCSYDASGKLTSEQIDNNNDGVTDALVSYIYNDNGQLISKTFDDQLVQGLILKGGSGNDELIGDAGNDQIYGGDGNDELLGLAGDDLIYGGKGSDELVGFDGNDGLFGDNGNDQLSGFDGNDQLNGGNSNDTSSAVLVLIS
;
A
#
# COMPACT_ATOMS: atom_id res chain seq x y z
N MET A 1 14.03 47.58 -8.30
CA MET A 1 13.86 48.57 -7.21
C MET A 1 12.51 49.25 -7.37
N THR A 2 11.49 48.83 -6.63
CA THR A 2 10.49 49.75 -6.08
C THR A 2 9.79 49.07 -4.92
N LYS A 3 9.98 49.66 -3.74
CA LYS A 3 9.28 49.36 -2.49
C LYS A 3 7.82 49.77 -2.62
N MET A 4 6.91 49.02 -2.00
CA MET A 4 5.84 49.66 -1.23
C MET A 4 5.65 48.93 0.09
N ALA A 5 5.61 49.74 1.15
CA ALA A 5 5.60 49.35 2.54
C ALA A 5 4.29 49.79 3.19
N MET A 6 3.83 48.94 4.12
CA MET A 6 3.26 49.24 5.44
C MET A 6 2.02 50.14 5.59
N ALA A 7 0.98 49.47 6.10
CA ALA A 7 0.29 49.72 7.37
C ALA A 7 -0.78 50.82 7.44
N TRP A 8 -1.99 50.42 7.86
CA TRP A 8 -2.75 51.15 8.88
C TRP A 8 -3.37 50.17 9.89
N LEU A 9 -3.02 50.41 11.15
CA LEU A 9 -3.54 49.79 12.36
C LEU A 9 -4.81 50.55 12.78
N MET A 10 -5.93 49.87 12.98
CA MET A 10 -7.07 50.43 13.72
C MET A 10 -7.39 49.54 14.93
N LYS A 11 -7.15 50.08 16.12
CA LYS A 11 -7.58 49.55 17.43
C LYS A 11 -9.06 49.91 17.64
N LEU A 12 -9.90 48.92 17.92
CA LEU A 12 -11.20 49.06 18.58
C LEU A 12 -11.41 47.93 19.63
N PRO A 13 -12.25 48.13 20.67
CA PRO A 13 -12.11 47.60 22.04
C PRO A 13 -12.65 46.16 22.27
N PRO A 14 -12.41 45.55 23.44
CA PRO A 14 -12.72 44.15 23.70
C PRO A 14 -14.14 43.99 24.21
N THR A 15 -15.03 43.45 23.38
CA THR A 15 -16.17 42.59 23.77
C THR A 15 -17.04 42.41 22.53
N LEU A 16 -16.81 41.35 21.78
CA LEU A 16 -17.86 40.52 21.19
C LEU A 16 -17.18 39.24 20.68
N THR A 17 -17.72 38.12 21.12
CA THR A 17 -17.35 36.73 20.82
C THR A 17 -16.92 36.54 19.37
N THR A 18 -15.63 36.24 19.17
CA THR A 18 -15.11 35.77 17.88
C THR A 18 -15.66 34.36 17.64
N LEU A 19 -16.70 34.29 16.82
CA LEU A 19 -17.08 33.08 16.11
C LEU A 19 -15.94 32.81 15.11
N MET A 20 -15.05 31.87 15.44
CA MET A 20 -14.05 31.36 14.50
C MET A 20 -14.80 30.53 13.46
N VAL A 21 -15.26 31.17 12.38
CA VAL A 21 -15.60 30.48 11.13
C VAL A 21 -14.32 30.48 10.30
N SER A 22 -13.56 29.40 10.32
CA SER A 22 -12.47 29.18 9.36
C SER A 22 -12.97 28.23 8.28
N GLY A 23 -13.45 28.79 7.17
CA GLY A 23 -13.65 28.08 5.92
C GLY A 23 -13.18 29.01 4.81
N TYR A 24 -11.93 28.87 4.38
CA TYR A 24 -11.52 29.42 3.09
C TYR A 24 -11.93 28.37 2.05
N PRO A 25 -12.80 28.67 1.07
CA PRO A 25 -12.96 27.80 -0.08
C PRO A 25 -11.59 27.74 -0.77
N ASN A 26 -11.03 26.54 -0.88
CA ASN A 26 -9.90 26.32 -1.80
C ASN A 26 -10.53 26.18 -3.18
N SER A 27 -10.39 27.21 -4.00
CA SER A 27 -10.86 27.22 -5.37
C SER A 27 -9.67 27.10 -6.32
N GLU A 28 -9.72 26.13 -7.23
CA GLU A 28 -8.74 26.01 -8.31
C GLU A 28 -9.39 26.44 -9.64
N ASP A 29 -8.67 27.28 -10.36
CA ASP A 29 -8.90 27.59 -11.78
C ASP A 29 -7.72 26.92 -12.52
N LYS A 30 -7.94 25.67 -12.94
CA LYS A 30 -6.93 24.82 -13.58
C LYS A 30 -6.66 25.29 -15.01
N ASN A 31 -7.63 25.92 -15.64
CA ASN A 31 -7.56 26.31 -17.04
C ASN A 31 -7.17 27.81 -17.24
N GLY A 32 -7.23 28.62 -16.18
CA GLY A 32 -6.85 30.04 -16.14
C GLY A 32 -7.86 31.00 -16.77
N ASP A 33 -9.12 30.60 -16.95
CA ASP A 33 -10.16 31.40 -17.61
C ASP A 33 -10.90 32.38 -16.68
N GLY A 34 -10.59 32.33 -15.37
CA GLY A 34 -11.19 33.19 -14.35
C GLY A 34 -12.51 32.67 -13.78
N THR A 35 -12.97 31.49 -14.20
CA THR A 35 -14.01 30.72 -13.52
C THR A 35 -13.37 29.66 -12.63
N THR A 36 -14.01 29.36 -11.51
CA THR A 36 -13.50 28.34 -10.60
C THR A 36 -13.90 26.98 -11.14
N ASP A 37 -12.92 26.14 -11.50
CA ASP A 37 -13.16 24.78 -11.99
C ASP A 37 -13.50 23.82 -10.85
N THR A 38 -13.04 24.09 -9.63
CA THR A 38 -13.23 23.18 -8.48
C THR A 38 -13.30 23.95 -7.17
N ILE A 39 -14.27 23.62 -6.31
CA ILE A 39 -14.48 24.22 -4.99
C ILE A 39 -14.40 23.14 -3.91
N PHE A 40 -13.51 23.36 -2.93
CA PHE A 40 -13.44 22.54 -1.73
C PHE A 40 -13.79 23.37 -0.50
N ILE A 41 -14.72 22.87 0.32
CA ILE A 41 -15.10 23.50 1.60
C ILE A 41 -14.75 22.55 2.73
N TYR A 42 -14.06 23.06 3.75
CA TYR A 42 -13.78 22.35 4.99
C TYR A 42 -14.25 23.19 6.17
N THR A 43 -14.98 22.57 7.10
CA THR A 43 -15.40 23.19 8.36
C THR A 43 -14.84 22.39 9.52
N TYR A 44 -14.26 23.09 10.48
CA TYR A 44 -13.64 22.49 11.66
C TYR A 44 -14.34 22.96 12.94
N ASN A 45 -14.37 22.10 13.95
CA ASN A 45 -14.79 22.49 15.29
C ASN A 45 -13.70 23.33 16.01
N ALA A 46 -14.00 23.81 17.22
CA ALA A 46 -13.08 24.62 18.01
C ALA A 46 -11.76 23.91 18.40
N ASN A 47 -11.72 22.57 18.32
CA ASN A 47 -10.54 21.75 18.58
C ASN A 47 -9.74 21.44 17.30
N GLY A 48 -10.13 22.00 16.15
CA GLY A 48 -9.46 21.79 14.86
C GLY A 48 -9.80 20.46 14.18
N GLN A 49 -10.89 19.78 14.59
CA GLN A 49 -11.33 18.52 14.00
C GLN A 49 -12.34 18.78 12.88
N LEU A 50 -12.23 18.06 11.77
CA LEU A 50 -13.08 18.23 10.58
C LEU A 50 -14.51 17.79 10.89
N THR A 51 -15.48 18.71 10.84
CA THR A 51 -16.90 18.38 11.05
C THR A 51 -17.70 18.30 9.76
N PHE A 52 -17.23 18.94 8.71
CA PHE A 52 -17.89 18.91 7.39
C PHE A 52 -16.85 19.15 6.29
N SER A 53 -16.94 18.40 5.20
CA SER A 53 -16.29 18.77 3.95
C SER A 53 -17.22 18.58 2.76
N SER A 54 -17.05 19.41 1.73
CA SER A 54 -17.73 19.24 0.45
C SER A 54 -16.77 19.46 -0.71
N TYR A 55 -16.98 18.68 -1.77
CA TYR A 55 -16.21 18.73 -3.00
C TYR A 55 -17.17 19.02 -4.14
N ASP A 56 -16.88 20.06 -4.90
CA ASP A 56 -17.54 20.41 -6.16
C ASP A 56 -16.45 20.44 -7.22
N TYR A 57 -16.37 19.39 -8.04
CA TYR A 57 -15.34 19.17 -9.05
C TYR A 57 -15.61 19.90 -10.36
N ASN A 58 -16.81 20.46 -10.52
CA ASN A 58 -17.25 21.08 -11.76
C ASN A 58 -17.46 22.61 -11.61
N GLY A 59 -17.42 23.14 -10.38
CA GLY A 59 -17.50 24.55 -10.06
C GLY A 59 -18.89 25.17 -10.18
N ASP A 60 -19.96 24.36 -10.27
CA ASP A 60 -21.34 24.84 -10.43
C ASP A 60 -21.99 25.34 -9.12
N GLY A 61 -21.30 25.16 -7.99
CA GLY A 61 -21.73 25.57 -6.66
C GLY A 61 -22.62 24.54 -5.94
N ILE A 62 -22.85 23.38 -6.54
CA ILE A 62 -23.50 22.22 -5.93
C ILE A 62 -22.42 21.17 -5.63
N PRO A 63 -22.26 20.75 -4.37
CA PRO A 63 -21.33 19.67 -4.05
C PRO A 63 -21.65 18.37 -4.80
N ASP A 64 -20.65 17.82 -5.48
CA ASP A 64 -20.67 16.46 -6.03
C ASP A 64 -20.49 15.41 -4.92
N SER A 65 -19.87 15.79 -3.79
CA SER A 65 -19.82 14.94 -2.61
C SER A 65 -19.73 15.74 -1.32
N THR A 66 -20.23 15.14 -0.24
CA THR A 66 -20.17 15.70 1.11
C THR A 66 -19.80 14.65 2.15
N TYR A 67 -19.15 15.12 3.21
CA TYR A 67 -18.81 14.36 4.39
C TYR A 67 -19.22 15.15 5.62
N THR A 68 -19.89 14.51 6.58
CA THR A 68 -20.25 15.13 7.86
C THR A 68 -19.80 14.24 9.00
N ALA A 69 -19.17 14.82 10.03
CA ALA A 69 -18.69 14.09 11.20
C ALA A 69 -19.11 14.76 12.51
N THR A 70 -19.37 13.93 13.52
CA THR A 70 -19.66 14.39 14.89
C THR A 70 -18.64 13.84 15.88
N TYR A 71 -18.40 14.59 16.95
CA TYR A 71 -17.42 14.25 17.99
C TYR A 71 -18.02 14.42 19.38
N ASN A 72 -17.60 13.57 20.32
CA ASN A 72 -17.93 13.73 21.73
C ASN A 72 -17.05 14.80 22.41
N ALA A 73 -17.33 15.08 23.69
CA ALA A 73 -16.59 16.08 24.48
C ALA A 73 -15.09 15.78 24.67
N ASN A 74 -14.68 14.52 24.52
CA ASN A 74 -13.29 14.08 24.61
C ASN A 74 -12.57 14.15 23.25
N GLY A 75 -13.26 14.58 22.19
CA GLY A 75 -12.71 14.65 20.84
C GLY A 75 -12.74 13.33 20.07
N ASN A 76 -13.41 12.28 20.55
CA ASN A 76 -13.56 11.05 19.76
C ASN A 76 -14.71 11.19 18.77
N GLN A 77 -14.54 10.66 17.57
CA GLN A 77 -15.53 10.73 16.50
C GLN A 77 -16.69 9.78 16.74
N THR A 78 -17.88 10.31 17.01
CA THR A 78 -19.07 9.50 17.34
C THR A 78 -19.86 9.07 16.13
N SER A 79 -19.75 9.78 15.02
CA SER A 79 -20.36 9.37 13.76
C SER A 79 -19.71 10.03 12.56
N TYR A 80 -19.91 9.44 11.37
CA TYR A 80 -19.84 10.17 10.11
C TYR A 80 -20.88 9.69 9.11
N SER A 81 -21.07 10.48 8.07
CA SER A 81 -21.85 10.14 6.88
C SER A 81 -21.14 10.65 5.64
N ASP A 82 -21.04 9.81 4.63
CA ASP A 82 -20.52 10.15 3.30
C ASP A 82 -21.67 10.12 2.29
N ASP A 83 -21.82 11.20 1.54
CA ASP A 83 -22.64 11.28 0.33
C ASP A 83 -21.65 11.52 -0.81
N LYS A 84 -21.37 10.49 -1.60
CA LYS A 84 -20.34 10.53 -2.65
C LYS A 84 -20.89 11.02 -3.98
N ASN A 85 -22.21 11.10 -4.11
CA ASN A 85 -22.88 11.39 -5.37
C ASN A 85 -23.58 12.77 -5.37
N GLY A 86 -23.65 13.44 -4.21
CA GLY A 86 -24.13 14.80 -4.05
C GLY A 86 -25.66 14.91 -4.08
N ASP A 87 -26.40 13.81 -3.97
CA ASP A 87 -27.87 13.80 -3.99
C ASP A 87 -28.51 14.21 -2.64
N GLY A 88 -27.68 14.40 -1.60
CA GLY A 88 -28.09 14.79 -0.26
C GLY A 88 -28.52 13.61 0.62
N ILE A 89 -28.39 12.37 0.14
CA ILE A 89 -28.62 11.13 0.87
C ILE A 89 -27.24 10.47 1.09
N PRO A 90 -26.86 10.19 2.35
CA PRO A 90 -25.63 9.45 2.60
C PRO A 90 -25.63 8.08 1.92
N ASP A 91 -24.58 7.80 1.15
CA ASP A 91 -24.28 6.48 0.59
C ASP A 91 -23.69 5.55 1.66
N SER A 92 -23.12 6.11 2.72
CA SER A 92 -22.68 5.33 3.88
C SER A 92 -22.70 6.15 5.17
N THR A 93 -22.88 5.45 6.29
CA THR A 93 -22.82 6.02 7.64
C THR A 93 -22.07 5.11 8.61
N TYR A 94 -21.49 5.74 9.63
CA TYR A 94 -20.79 5.07 10.72
C TYR A 94 -21.20 5.69 12.05
N THR A 95 -21.35 4.86 13.08
CA THR A 95 -21.51 5.33 14.46
C THR A 95 -20.62 4.55 15.42
N ALA A 96 -20.13 5.22 16.45
CA ALA A 96 -19.30 4.61 17.49
C ALA A 96 -19.63 5.09 18.89
N THR A 97 -19.48 4.18 19.85
CA THR A 97 -19.60 4.47 21.28
C THR A 97 -18.27 4.25 21.99
N TYR A 98 -18.05 4.96 23.10
CA TYR A 98 -16.77 5.00 23.79
C TYR A 98 -16.94 4.84 25.30
N ASN A 99 -15.94 4.25 25.95
CA ASN A 99 -15.84 4.22 27.40
C ASN A 99 -15.28 5.53 27.96
N ALA A 100 -15.23 5.63 29.29
CA ALA A 100 -14.73 6.81 30.01
C ALA A 100 -13.27 7.19 29.68
N ASN A 101 -12.46 6.23 29.21
CA ASN A 101 -11.06 6.45 28.82
C ASN A 101 -10.92 6.75 27.31
N GLY A 102 -12.03 6.90 26.59
CA GLY A 102 -12.05 7.19 25.16
C GLY A 102 -11.76 6.00 24.26
N LYS A 103 -11.83 4.77 24.76
CA LYS A 103 -11.69 3.55 23.96
C LYS A 103 -13.06 3.11 23.42
N VAL A 104 -13.10 2.73 22.14
CA VAL A 104 -14.33 2.26 21.46
C VAL A 104 -14.92 1.06 22.19
N ILE A 105 -16.25 1.07 22.36
CA ILE A 105 -17.07 -0.02 22.93
C ILE A 105 -17.86 -0.71 21.83
N SER A 106 -18.42 0.06 20.88
CA SER A 106 -19.15 -0.50 19.76
C SER A 106 -19.02 0.37 18.52
N GLU A 107 -19.12 -0.25 17.36
CA GLU A 107 -19.16 0.38 16.05
C GLU A 107 -20.32 -0.18 15.25
N SER A 108 -20.86 0.62 14.34
CA SER A 108 -21.93 0.21 13.45
C SER A 108 -21.71 0.89 12.10
N HIS A 109 -21.78 0.09 11.04
CA HIS A 109 -21.47 0.48 9.67
C HIS A 109 -22.67 0.21 8.77
N ASP A 110 -23.14 1.24 8.09
CA ASP A 110 -24.05 1.20 6.95
C ASP A 110 -23.24 1.67 5.74
N ASN A 111 -22.97 0.78 4.79
CA ASN A 111 -22.07 1.01 3.67
C ASN A 111 -22.83 1.19 2.35
N ASN A 112 -24.15 0.97 2.37
CA ASN A 112 -24.99 1.05 1.19
C ASN A 112 -26.00 2.21 1.21
N GLY A 113 -26.16 2.89 2.35
CA GLY A 113 -26.97 4.10 2.49
C GLY A 113 -28.46 3.83 2.72
N ASP A 114 -28.88 2.59 2.95
CA ASP A 114 -30.26 2.22 3.25
C ASP A 114 -30.70 2.53 4.69
N ARG A 115 -29.78 3.07 5.51
CA ARG A 115 -29.96 3.45 6.92
C ARG A 115 -30.10 2.25 7.85
N ILE A 116 -29.71 1.07 7.39
CA ILE A 116 -29.61 -0.16 8.16
C ILE A 116 -28.13 -0.54 8.13
N ALA A 117 -27.53 -0.64 9.32
CA ALA A 117 -26.16 -1.10 9.40
C ALA A 117 -26.05 -2.53 8.89
N GLU A 118 -25.08 -2.83 8.01
CA GLU A 118 -24.78 -4.21 7.64
C GLU A 118 -23.92 -4.87 8.70
N CYS A 119 -23.09 -4.11 9.43
CA CYS A 119 -22.30 -4.69 10.50
C CYS A 119 -22.37 -3.88 11.80
N VAL A 120 -22.35 -4.63 12.91
CA VAL A 120 -22.18 -4.11 14.26
C VAL A 120 -21.04 -4.86 14.93
N ILE A 121 -20.10 -4.10 15.48
CA ILE A 121 -18.93 -4.63 16.18
C ILE A 121 -19.02 -4.22 17.65
N ILE A 122 -18.85 -5.17 18.57
CA ILE A 122 -18.87 -4.93 20.01
C ILE A 122 -17.54 -5.37 20.63
N TYR A 123 -16.92 -4.48 21.39
CA TYR A 123 -15.67 -4.73 22.10
C TYR A 123 -15.90 -4.92 23.59
N THR A 124 -15.37 -5.99 24.17
CA THR A 124 -15.37 -6.17 25.63
C THR A 124 -14.22 -5.37 26.29
N TYR A 125 -14.44 -4.91 27.52
CA TYR A 125 -13.51 -4.00 28.22
C TYR A 125 -12.12 -4.62 28.35
N ALA A 126 -11.09 -3.79 28.21
CA ALA A 126 -9.69 -4.15 27.93
C ALA A 126 -9.37 -4.66 26.50
N ARG A 127 -10.34 -4.72 25.56
CA ARG A 127 -10.19 -5.41 24.24
C ARG A 127 -9.80 -6.87 24.45
N THR A 128 -10.42 -7.55 25.41
CA THR A 128 -10.24 -9.01 25.56
C THR A 128 -10.99 -9.79 24.51
N SER A 129 -12.00 -9.18 23.86
CA SER A 129 -12.64 -9.72 22.68
C SER A 129 -13.28 -8.65 21.81
N ALA A 130 -13.52 -9.00 20.55
CA ALA A 130 -14.38 -8.32 19.60
C ALA A 130 -15.42 -9.31 19.08
N SER A 131 -16.68 -8.91 19.04
CA SER A 131 -17.79 -9.71 18.51
C SER A 131 -18.38 -8.99 17.31
N TYR A 132 -18.66 -9.73 16.25
CA TYR A 132 -19.13 -9.22 14.96
C TYR A 132 -20.51 -9.80 14.68
N ASP A 133 -21.44 -8.93 14.34
CA ASP A 133 -22.73 -9.23 13.76
C ASP A 133 -22.72 -8.60 12.36
N ASN A 134 -22.46 -9.42 11.34
CA ASN A 134 -22.18 -9.02 9.96
C ASN A 134 -23.44 -8.95 9.09
N ASN A 135 -24.59 -9.29 9.65
CA ASN A 135 -25.89 -9.18 9.00
C ASN A 135 -26.89 -8.32 9.79
N ASN A 136 -26.47 -7.84 10.97
CA ASN A 136 -27.25 -7.03 11.91
C ASN A 136 -28.58 -7.68 12.30
N ASP A 137 -28.61 -9.02 12.42
CA ASP A 137 -29.78 -9.78 12.87
C ASP A 137 -29.89 -9.89 14.40
N GLY A 138 -28.90 -9.33 15.11
CA GLY A 138 -28.80 -9.33 16.57
C GLY A 138 -28.12 -10.58 17.14
N VAL A 139 -27.64 -11.49 16.29
CA VAL A 139 -26.85 -12.67 16.64
C VAL A 139 -25.40 -12.42 16.24
N THR A 140 -24.47 -12.78 17.12
CA THR A 140 -23.04 -12.70 16.80
C THR A 140 -22.67 -13.82 15.82
N ASP A 141 -22.07 -13.44 14.69
CA ASP A 141 -21.55 -14.33 13.67
C ASP A 141 -20.11 -14.80 13.98
N ALA A 142 -19.28 -13.88 14.48
CA ALA A 142 -17.87 -14.16 14.74
C ALA A 142 -17.37 -13.49 16.02
N VAL A 143 -16.37 -14.09 16.65
CA VAL A 143 -15.72 -13.60 17.87
C VAL A 143 -14.21 -13.71 17.73
N ILE A 144 -13.50 -12.64 18.06
CA ILE A 144 -12.05 -12.66 18.24
C ILE A 144 -11.75 -12.46 19.72
N ILE A 145 -10.90 -13.31 20.30
CA ILE A 145 -10.43 -13.22 21.69
C ILE A 145 -8.96 -12.80 21.69
N TYR A 146 -8.64 -11.78 22.47
CA TYR A 146 -7.28 -11.25 22.63
C TYR A 146 -6.76 -11.57 24.03
N ASN A 147 -5.61 -12.24 24.10
CA ASN A 147 -4.95 -12.55 25.35
C ASN A 147 -3.71 -11.69 25.54
N TYR A 148 -3.53 -11.15 26.74
CA TYR A 148 -2.40 -10.28 27.08
C TYR A 148 -1.58 -10.88 28.22
N ASN A 149 -0.27 -10.66 28.21
CA ASN A 149 0.59 -10.98 29.34
C ASN A 149 0.43 -9.96 30.48
N ALA A 150 1.09 -10.22 31.62
CA ALA A 150 1.02 -9.34 32.80
C ALA A 150 1.54 -7.91 32.57
N SER A 151 2.34 -7.68 31.52
CA SER A 151 2.81 -6.35 31.12
C SER A 151 1.86 -5.62 30.14
N GLY A 152 0.74 -6.25 29.75
CA GLY A 152 -0.23 -5.69 28.83
C GLY A 152 0.11 -5.89 27.34
N LYS A 153 1.06 -6.75 26.99
CA LYS A 153 1.37 -7.07 25.59
C LYS A 153 0.54 -8.24 25.10
N LEU A 154 0.03 -8.12 23.88
CA LEU A 154 -0.77 -9.14 23.22
C LEU A 154 0.07 -10.39 22.99
N ILE A 155 -0.39 -11.56 23.44
CA ILE A 155 0.33 -12.83 23.29
C ILE A 155 -0.42 -13.83 22.41
N SER A 156 -1.74 -13.68 22.26
CA SER A 156 -2.48 -14.41 21.24
C SER A 156 -3.77 -13.73 20.83
N GLU A 157 -4.20 -14.05 19.61
CA GLU A 157 -5.50 -13.75 19.02
C GLU A 157 -6.13 -15.07 18.61
N GLN A 158 -7.40 -15.26 18.95
CA GLN A 158 -8.14 -16.48 18.61
C GLN A 158 -9.43 -16.05 17.89
N SER A 159 -9.59 -16.46 16.65
CA SER A 159 -10.74 -16.12 15.82
C SER A 159 -11.67 -17.33 15.74
N ASP A 160 -12.92 -17.14 16.13
CA ASP A 160 -14.04 -18.05 15.96
C ASP A 160 -15.00 -17.37 14.97
N ASN A 161 -14.98 -17.78 13.71
CA ASN A 161 -15.70 -17.12 12.62
C ASN A 161 -17.14 -17.64 12.45
N ASN A 162 -17.50 -18.70 13.17
CA ASN A 162 -18.83 -19.32 13.12
C ASN A 162 -19.59 -19.23 14.46
N ASN A 163 -18.93 -18.67 15.48
CA ASN A 163 -19.41 -18.48 16.84
C ASN A 163 -19.92 -19.78 17.51
N ASP A 164 -19.26 -20.91 17.23
CA ASP A 164 -19.56 -22.20 17.86
C ASP A 164 -18.85 -22.39 19.23
N GLY A 165 -18.02 -21.42 19.61
CA GLY A 165 -17.26 -21.38 20.86
C GLY A 165 -15.89 -22.05 20.78
N ILE A 166 -15.48 -22.51 19.59
CA ILE A 166 -14.15 -23.05 19.30
C ILE A 166 -13.49 -22.11 18.30
N ALA A 167 -12.23 -21.74 18.57
CA ALA A 167 -11.49 -20.92 17.62
C ALA A 167 -11.21 -21.72 16.33
N ASP A 168 -11.39 -21.09 15.17
CA ASP A 168 -10.98 -21.60 13.87
C ASP A 168 -9.50 -21.31 13.58
N ALA A 169 -8.98 -20.19 14.10
CA ALA A 169 -7.59 -19.77 13.87
C ALA A 169 -6.98 -19.13 15.12
N VAL A 170 -5.68 -19.30 15.29
CA VAL A 170 -4.91 -18.73 16.40
C VAL A 170 -3.63 -18.07 15.88
N THR A 171 -3.44 -16.81 16.23
CA THR A 171 -2.14 -16.13 16.06
C THR A 171 -1.48 -15.97 17.41
N THR A 172 -0.19 -16.29 17.53
CA THR A 172 0.58 -16.10 18.78
C THR A 172 1.77 -15.16 18.59
N TYR A 173 2.09 -14.42 19.64
CA TYR A 173 3.08 -13.34 19.61
C TYR A 173 4.15 -13.57 20.68
N SER A 174 5.41 -13.58 20.26
CA SER A 174 6.57 -13.74 21.14
C SER A 174 7.41 -12.47 21.23
N TYR A 175 8.00 -12.23 22.40
CA TYR A 175 8.76 -11.02 22.67
C TYR A 175 10.12 -11.34 23.31
N ASP A 176 11.12 -10.51 23.02
CA ASP A 176 12.41 -10.56 23.70
C ASP A 176 12.33 -10.00 25.15
N ALA A 177 13.45 -10.06 25.87
CA ALA A 177 13.54 -9.56 27.24
C ALA A 177 13.38 -8.03 27.37
N SER A 178 13.62 -7.28 26.29
CA SER A 178 13.33 -5.84 26.21
C SER A 178 11.85 -5.56 25.88
N GLY A 179 11.12 -6.62 25.51
CA GLY A 179 9.73 -6.61 25.13
C GLY A 179 9.49 -6.28 23.65
N LYS A 180 10.46 -6.40 22.76
CA LYS A 180 10.22 -6.24 21.33
C LYS A 180 9.66 -7.51 20.75
N LEU A 181 8.73 -7.37 19.82
CA LEU A 181 8.11 -8.50 19.14
C LEU A 181 9.18 -9.21 18.32
N THR A 182 9.39 -10.50 18.53
CA THR A 182 10.37 -11.30 17.80
C THR A 182 9.71 -12.22 16.79
N THR A 183 8.49 -12.68 17.06
CA THR A 183 7.85 -13.70 16.24
C THR A 183 6.33 -13.57 16.29
N LYS A 184 5.67 -13.74 15.14
CA LYS A 184 4.25 -14.03 14.99
C LYS A 184 4.10 -15.42 14.37
N ASN A 185 3.33 -16.28 15.00
CA ASN A 185 3.01 -17.60 14.46
C ASN A 185 1.52 -17.64 14.13
N PHE A 186 1.19 -18.09 12.93
CA PHE A 186 -0.17 -18.23 12.44
C PHE A 186 -0.52 -19.72 12.37
N ASP A 187 -1.56 -20.11 13.09
CA ASP A 187 -2.23 -21.40 12.97
C ASP A 187 -3.64 -21.11 12.45
N VAL A 188 -3.80 -21.18 11.13
CA VAL A 188 -5.03 -20.78 10.41
C VAL A 188 -6.09 -21.87 10.53
N SER A 189 -5.69 -23.09 10.86
CA SER A 189 -6.59 -24.24 11.02
C SER A 189 -6.95 -24.56 12.48
N ASN A 190 -6.26 -23.94 13.43
CA ASN A 190 -6.29 -24.21 14.87
C ASN A 190 -6.12 -25.70 15.20
N ASP A 191 -5.25 -26.40 14.47
CA ASP A 191 -4.91 -27.80 14.73
C ASP A 191 -3.73 -27.96 15.71
N GLY A 192 -3.16 -26.83 16.15
CA GLY A 192 -2.02 -26.76 17.06
C GLY A 192 -0.67 -26.78 16.35
N ILE A 193 -0.65 -26.82 15.02
CA ILE A 193 0.53 -26.72 14.17
C ILE A 193 0.54 -25.32 13.55
N THR A 194 1.71 -24.68 13.59
CA THR A 194 1.87 -23.38 12.94
C THR A 194 2.00 -23.56 11.43
N ASP A 195 1.18 -22.84 10.66
CA ASP A 195 1.17 -22.84 9.21
C ASP A 195 2.15 -21.83 8.62
N ALA A 196 2.27 -20.66 9.25
CA ALA A 196 3.15 -19.58 8.80
C ALA A 196 3.80 -18.85 9.97
N VAL A 197 4.98 -18.29 9.74
CA VAL A 197 5.77 -17.58 10.75
C VAL A 197 6.30 -16.27 10.17
N THR A 198 6.19 -15.19 10.96
CA THR A 198 6.91 -13.95 10.71
C THR A 198 7.91 -13.68 11.83
N THR A 199 9.17 -13.45 11.48
CA THR A 199 10.27 -13.20 12.42
C THR A 199 10.80 -11.77 12.27
N TYR A 200 11.09 -11.13 13.40
CA TYR A 200 11.56 -9.75 13.49
C TYR A 200 12.95 -9.69 14.14
N SER A 201 13.90 -9.05 13.46
CA SER A 201 15.27 -8.85 13.96
C SER A 201 15.57 -7.39 14.25
N TYR A 202 16.43 -7.14 15.24
CA TYR A 202 16.76 -5.80 15.68
C TYR A 202 18.27 -5.61 15.85
N ASP A 203 18.74 -4.39 15.60
CA ASP A 203 20.12 -4.01 15.89
C ASP A 203 20.36 -3.83 17.40
N ALA A 204 21.62 -3.61 17.79
CA ALA A 204 22.00 -3.40 19.18
C ALA A 204 21.42 -2.10 19.80
N SER A 205 21.05 -1.12 18.97
CA SER A 205 20.32 0.09 19.42
C SER A 205 18.82 -0.17 19.58
N GLY A 206 18.37 -1.32 19.07
CA GLY A 206 17.01 -1.77 19.16
C GLY A 206 16.10 -1.36 18.00
N LYS A 207 16.64 -0.95 16.86
CA LYS A 207 15.83 -0.66 15.66
C LYS A 207 15.60 -1.94 14.87
N LEU A 208 14.43 -2.04 14.26
CA LEU A 208 14.08 -3.19 13.41
C LEU A 208 15.02 -3.20 12.21
N THR A 209 15.73 -4.30 11.98
CA THR A 209 16.62 -4.47 10.83
C THR A 209 16.00 -5.31 9.74
N SER A 210 15.19 -6.30 10.10
CA SER A 210 14.46 -7.11 9.13
C SER A 210 13.18 -7.71 9.68
N GLU A 211 12.23 -7.91 8.77
CA GLU A 211 11.03 -8.74 8.90
C GLU A 211 11.13 -9.87 7.87
N GLN A 212 11.00 -11.12 8.32
CA GLN A 212 11.12 -12.31 7.48
C GLN A 212 9.85 -13.12 7.58
N ILE A 213 9.31 -13.56 6.45
CA ILE A 213 8.07 -14.31 6.34
C ILE A 213 8.38 -15.70 5.79
N ASP A 214 7.87 -16.71 6.46
CA ASP A 214 7.82 -18.11 6.04
C ASP A 214 6.33 -18.49 6.01
N ASN A 215 5.75 -18.58 4.81
CA ASN A 215 4.30 -18.75 4.62
C ASN A 215 3.84 -20.20 4.76
N ASN A 216 4.76 -21.15 4.72
CA ASN A 216 4.47 -22.58 4.77
C ASN A 216 5.09 -23.29 5.99
N ASN A 217 5.82 -22.53 6.83
CA ASN A 217 6.53 -22.96 8.01
C ASN A 217 7.47 -24.15 7.74
N ASP A 218 8.13 -24.17 6.56
CA ASP A 218 9.11 -25.20 6.20
C ASP A 218 10.52 -24.88 6.73
N GLY A 219 10.68 -23.70 7.36
CA GLY A 219 11.94 -23.22 7.93
C GLY A 219 12.80 -22.43 6.96
N VAL A 220 12.34 -22.22 5.71
CA VAL A 220 12.94 -21.34 4.72
C VAL A 220 12.13 -20.06 4.64
N THR A 221 12.81 -18.92 4.62
CA THR A 221 12.16 -17.62 4.42
C THR A 221 11.71 -17.49 2.96
N ASP A 222 10.46 -17.12 2.76
CA ASP A 222 9.86 -16.84 1.45
C ASP A 222 9.96 -15.36 1.09
N ALA A 223 9.90 -14.46 2.07
CA ALA A 223 9.98 -13.02 1.83
C ALA A 223 10.75 -12.31 2.95
N VAL A 224 11.47 -11.26 2.59
CA VAL A 224 12.23 -10.43 3.52
C VAL A 224 12.04 -8.94 3.24
N THR A 225 11.76 -8.18 4.29
CA THR A 225 11.89 -6.72 4.28
C THR A 225 13.09 -6.31 5.13
N THR A 226 13.99 -5.50 4.57
CA THR A 226 15.19 -5.00 5.25
C THR A 226 15.12 -3.49 5.45
N CYS A 227 15.32 -3.04 6.68
CA CYS A 227 15.21 -1.63 7.06
C CYS A 227 16.59 -0.98 7.26
N SER A 228 16.83 0.17 6.63
CA SER A 228 18.06 0.95 6.77
C SER A 228 17.83 2.29 7.45
N TYR A 229 18.83 2.76 8.21
CA TYR A 229 18.72 3.98 9.00
C TYR A 229 19.93 4.89 8.79
N ASP A 230 19.71 6.19 8.88
CA ASP A 230 20.80 7.17 8.92
C ASP A 230 21.54 7.17 10.28
N ALA A 231 22.61 7.95 10.36
CA ALA A 231 23.42 8.09 11.57
C ALA A 231 22.65 8.72 12.76
N SER A 232 21.57 9.45 12.50
CA SER A 232 20.67 9.97 13.55
C SER A 232 19.68 8.93 14.06
N GLY A 233 19.59 7.80 13.36
CA GLY A 233 18.75 6.67 13.68
C GLY A 233 17.38 6.69 13.02
N LYS A 234 17.23 7.42 11.93
CA LYS A 234 15.98 7.59 11.22
C LYS A 234 15.88 6.63 10.05
N LEU A 235 14.72 6.01 9.87
CA LEU A 235 14.48 5.06 8.78
C LEU A 235 14.62 5.79 7.45
N THR A 236 15.59 5.39 6.62
CA THR A 236 15.85 5.97 5.31
C THR A 236 15.30 5.12 4.19
N SER A 237 15.25 3.81 4.37
CA SER A 237 14.68 2.91 3.37
C SER A 237 14.19 1.58 3.94
N GLU A 238 13.25 0.98 3.20
CA GLU A 238 12.81 -0.41 3.35
C GLU A 238 12.97 -1.08 1.98
N GLN A 239 13.76 -2.14 1.93
CA GLN A 239 13.91 -3.00 0.76
C GLN A 239 13.04 -4.23 0.95
N ILE A 240 12.13 -4.47 0.01
CA ILE A 240 11.17 -5.58 0.04
C ILE A 240 11.58 -6.57 -1.04
N ASP A 241 11.76 -7.83 -0.64
CA ASP A 241 12.05 -8.98 -1.49
C ASP A 241 10.97 -10.03 -1.13
N ASN A 242 9.99 -10.22 -2.00
CA ASN A 242 8.79 -11.02 -1.73
C ASN A 242 8.97 -12.50 -2.06
N ASN A 243 10.05 -12.87 -2.75
CA ASN A 243 10.36 -14.24 -3.14
C ASN A 243 11.67 -14.76 -2.50
N ASN A 244 12.36 -13.90 -1.74
CA ASN A 244 13.62 -14.14 -1.05
C ASN A 244 14.72 -14.66 -1.99
N ASP A 245 14.76 -14.18 -3.24
CA ASP A 245 15.80 -14.51 -4.21
C ASP A 245 17.08 -13.68 -4.03
N GLY A 246 17.05 -12.71 -3.11
CA GLY A 246 18.15 -11.81 -2.78
C GLY A 246 18.17 -10.52 -3.61
N VAL A 247 17.18 -10.32 -4.48
CA VAL A 247 16.93 -9.10 -5.25
C VAL A 247 15.78 -8.33 -4.59
N THR A 248 15.89 -7.01 -4.56
CA THR A 248 14.83 -6.15 -4.02
C THR A 248 13.78 -5.89 -5.09
N ASP A 249 12.56 -6.37 -4.88
CA ASP A 249 11.40 -6.10 -5.74
C ASP A 249 10.89 -4.66 -5.60
N ALA A 250 10.87 -4.15 -4.37
CA ALA A 250 10.35 -2.81 -4.09
C ALA A 250 11.19 -2.06 -3.07
N LEU A 251 11.42 -0.77 -3.33
CA LEU A 251 12.13 0.12 -2.42
C LEU A 251 11.21 1.25 -1.96
N VAL A 252 11.03 1.33 -0.65
CA VAL A 252 10.41 2.49 -0.01
C VAL A 252 11.52 3.39 0.50
N SER A 253 11.58 4.64 0.02
CA SER A 253 12.58 5.62 0.46
C SER A 253 11.95 6.75 1.25
N TYR A 254 12.65 7.20 2.29
CA TYR A 254 12.21 8.24 3.22
C TYR A 254 13.20 9.39 3.25
N ILE A 255 12.75 10.58 2.87
CA ILE A 255 13.57 11.80 2.87
C ILE A 255 13.01 12.78 3.90
N TYR A 256 13.93 13.37 4.65
CA TYR A 256 13.61 14.28 5.73
C TYR A 256 14.35 15.60 5.57
N ASN A 257 13.76 16.67 6.08
CA ASN A 257 14.45 17.95 6.16
C ASN A 257 15.39 18.02 7.39
N ASP A 258 16.17 19.09 7.48
CA ASP A 258 17.13 19.34 8.57
C ASP A 258 16.49 19.38 9.97
N ASN A 259 15.19 19.68 10.06
CA ASN A 259 14.44 19.68 11.32
C ASN A 259 13.94 18.28 11.71
N GLY A 260 14.24 17.26 10.90
CA GLY A 260 13.79 15.90 11.13
C GLY A 260 12.31 15.66 10.80
N GLN A 261 11.68 16.48 9.97
CA GLN A 261 10.32 16.20 9.48
C GLN A 261 10.37 15.43 8.16
N LEU A 262 9.48 14.45 7.97
CA LEU A 262 9.34 13.71 6.71
C LEU A 262 8.82 14.66 5.64
N ILE A 263 9.51 14.71 4.50
CA ILE A 263 9.14 15.54 3.36
C ILE A 263 8.87 14.73 2.10
N SER A 264 9.40 13.51 2.01
CA SER A 264 9.09 12.61 0.91
C SER A 264 9.09 11.16 1.40
N LYS A 265 8.06 10.42 1.00
CA LYS A 265 8.03 8.96 1.04
C LYS A 265 7.76 8.51 -0.39
N THR A 266 8.75 7.90 -1.02
CA THR A 266 8.61 7.39 -2.39
C THR A 266 8.53 5.88 -2.34
N PHE A 267 7.54 5.34 -3.05
CA PHE A 267 7.47 3.93 -3.39
C PHE A 267 8.05 3.83 -4.78
N ASP A 268 9.26 3.33 -4.84
CA ASP A 268 9.88 3.02 -6.12
C ASP A 268 9.55 1.58 -6.46
N ASP A 269 8.42 1.42 -7.14
CA ASP A 269 8.02 0.19 -7.81
C ASP A 269 8.80 0.01 -9.13
N GLN A 270 9.64 0.99 -9.52
CA GLN A 270 10.52 0.91 -10.70
C GLN A 270 11.86 0.23 -10.36
N LEU A 271 11.95 -0.45 -9.22
CA LEU A 271 12.87 -1.58 -9.07
C LEU A 271 12.28 -2.86 -9.68
N VAL A 272 11.48 -2.78 -10.74
CA VAL A 272 11.38 -3.85 -11.74
C VAL A 272 12.73 -3.96 -12.47
N GLN A 273 13.78 -4.35 -11.75
CA GLN A 273 14.92 -4.98 -12.39
C GLN A 273 14.39 -6.34 -12.82
N GLY A 274 14.32 -6.56 -14.12
CA GLY A 274 13.69 -7.75 -14.65
C GLY A 274 14.38 -9.03 -14.20
N LEU A 275 13.65 -10.11 -14.38
CA LEU A 275 14.00 -11.49 -14.10
C LEU A 275 15.32 -11.88 -14.74
N ILE A 276 16.08 -12.74 -14.06
CA ILE A 276 17.22 -13.45 -14.66
C ILE A 276 16.80 -14.90 -14.95
N LEU A 277 16.44 -15.19 -16.19
CA LEU A 277 15.92 -16.49 -16.62
C LEU A 277 17.00 -17.33 -17.33
N LYS A 278 17.06 -18.65 -17.05
CA LYS A 278 18.05 -19.57 -17.63
C LYS A 278 17.42 -20.92 -17.99
N GLY A 279 17.40 -21.29 -19.28
CA GLY A 279 16.84 -22.55 -19.79
C GLY A 279 17.82 -23.73 -19.62
N GLY A 280 19.05 -23.54 -20.08
CA GLY A 280 20.15 -24.47 -19.83
C GLY A 280 20.34 -25.47 -20.96
N SER A 281 19.69 -26.63 -20.92
CA SER A 281 19.84 -27.65 -21.96
C SER A 281 18.50 -28.27 -22.31
N GLY A 282 18.22 -28.40 -23.59
CA GLY A 282 16.90 -28.76 -24.10
C GLY A 282 16.26 -27.55 -24.77
N ASN A 283 15.05 -27.74 -25.29
CA ASN A 283 14.28 -26.64 -25.87
C ASN A 283 13.44 -26.03 -24.75
N ASP A 284 13.68 -24.76 -24.44
CA ASP A 284 13.10 -24.05 -23.32
C ASP A 284 12.16 -22.92 -23.78
N GLU A 285 11.12 -22.66 -22.98
CA GLU A 285 10.20 -21.53 -23.16
C GLU A 285 10.38 -20.61 -21.94
N LEU A 286 10.93 -19.42 -22.15
CA LEU A 286 11.23 -18.45 -21.09
C LEU A 286 10.51 -17.14 -21.39
N ILE A 287 9.75 -16.65 -20.41
CA ILE A 287 8.94 -15.44 -20.54
C ILE A 287 9.29 -14.51 -19.38
N GLY A 288 9.73 -13.32 -19.73
CA GLY A 288 9.99 -12.16 -18.87
C GLY A 288 8.72 -11.55 -18.29
N ASP A 289 8.85 -10.35 -17.73
CA ASP A 289 7.72 -9.59 -17.18
C ASP A 289 7.68 -8.14 -17.67
N ALA A 290 7.27 -7.19 -16.82
CA ALA A 290 7.19 -5.79 -17.20
C ALA A 290 8.46 -4.99 -16.85
N GLY A 291 9.54 -5.67 -16.43
CA GLY A 291 10.83 -5.12 -16.08
C GLY A 291 11.93 -5.39 -17.09
N ASN A 292 13.12 -4.87 -16.82
CA ASN A 292 14.29 -5.01 -17.69
C ASN A 292 14.98 -6.38 -17.47
N ASP A 293 14.56 -7.41 -18.21
CA ASP A 293 14.92 -8.80 -18.00
C ASP A 293 16.29 -9.20 -18.57
N GLN A 294 16.87 -10.28 -18.03
CA GLN A 294 18.01 -10.98 -18.61
C GLN A 294 17.66 -12.45 -18.86
N ILE A 295 17.48 -12.80 -20.12
CA ILE A 295 16.98 -14.13 -20.52
C ILE A 295 18.10 -14.88 -21.25
N TYR A 296 18.40 -16.11 -20.81
CA TYR A 296 19.42 -16.99 -21.40
C TYR A 296 18.81 -18.35 -21.78
N GLY A 297 18.65 -18.63 -23.08
CA GLY A 297 18.12 -19.89 -23.61
C GLY A 297 19.04 -21.07 -23.29
N GLY A 298 20.23 -21.09 -23.88
CA GLY A 298 21.26 -22.09 -23.56
C GLY A 298 21.52 -23.02 -24.74
N ASP A 299 21.42 -24.33 -24.55
CA ASP A 299 21.60 -25.33 -25.60
C ASP A 299 20.25 -25.94 -26.00
N GLY A 300 19.77 -25.67 -27.21
CA GLY A 300 18.51 -26.20 -27.74
C GLY A 300 17.83 -25.19 -28.65
N ASN A 301 16.61 -25.47 -29.09
CA ASN A 301 15.82 -24.51 -29.83
C ASN A 301 14.84 -23.85 -28.86
N ASP A 302 15.11 -22.61 -28.49
CA ASP A 302 14.43 -21.92 -27.39
C ASP A 302 13.43 -20.86 -27.89
N GLU A 303 12.41 -20.58 -27.07
CA GLU A 303 11.43 -19.51 -27.27
C GLU A 303 11.53 -18.52 -26.09
N LEU A 304 11.99 -17.30 -26.38
CA LEU A 304 12.42 -16.31 -25.38
C LEU A 304 11.67 -14.99 -25.58
N LEU A 305 10.87 -14.58 -24.60
CA LEU A 305 10.02 -13.37 -24.66
C LEU A 305 10.39 -12.41 -23.52
N GLY A 306 10.73 -11.16 -23.84
CA GLY A 306 11.03 -10.08 -22.87
C GLY A 306 9.78 -9.42 -22.30
N LEU A 307 8.83 -9.07 -23.17
CA LEU A 307 7.59 -8.32 -22.85
C LEU A 307 7.86 -6.81 -22.69
N ALA A 308 7.59 -6.20 -21.53
CA ALA A 308 7.76 -4.76 -21.40
C ALA A 308 9.03 -4.48 -20.59
N GLY A 309 9.85 -3.53 -21.01
CA GLY A 309 11.13 -3.25 -20.36
C GLY A 309 12.27 -3.17 -21.37
N ASP A 310 13.41 -2.61 -20.97
CA ASP A 310 14.64 -2.69 -21.77
C ASP A 310 15.34 -4.03 -21.49
N ASP A 311 15.10 -5.03 -22.33
CA ASP A 311 15.50 -6.42 -22.07
C ASP A 311 16.84 -6.82 -22.68
N LEU A 312 17.43 -7.89 -22.13
CA LEU A 312 18.65 -8.51 -22.65
C LEU A 312 18.46 -10.02 -22.84
N ILE A 313 18.32 -10.45 -24.09
CA ILE A 313 17.94 -11.82 -24.44
C ILE A 313 19.07 -12.50 -25.24
N TYR A 314 19.51 -13.68 -24.79
CA TYR A 314 20.53 -14.51 -25.43
C TYR A 314 19.95 -15.90 -25.78
N GLY A 315 19.90 -16.25 -27.07
CA GLY A 315 19.44 -17.55 -27.58
C GLY A 315 20.39 -18.68 -27.19
N GLY A 316 21.64 -18.58 -27.63
CA GLY A 316 22.70 -19.53 -27.27
C GLY A 316 23.04 -20.46 -28.42
N LYS A 317 22.84 -21.78 -28.28
CA LYS A 317 23.07 -22.75 -29.36
C LYS A 317 21.76 -23.38 -29.79
N GLY A 318 21.38 -23.16 -31.04
CA GLY A 318 20.29 -23.88 -31.69
C GLY A 318 19.55 -22.98 -32.65
N SER A 319 18.28 -23.22 -32.90
CA SER A 319 17.47 -22.34 -33.74
C SER A 319 16.42 -21.71 -32.85
N ASP A 320 16.66 -20.48 -32.45
CA ASP A 320 15.94 -19.82 -31.36
C ASP A 320 14.95 -18.77 -31.88
N GLU A 321 13.91 -18.50 -31.11
CA GLU A 321 12.95 -17.43 -31.32
C GLU A 321 13.05 -16.42 -30.17
N LEU A 322 13.48 -15.20 -30.48
CA LEU A 322 13.70 -14.12 -29.51
C LEU A 322 12.77 -12.95 -29.82
N VAL A 323 12.01 -12.53 -28.81
CA VAL A 323 11.04 -11.44 -28.91
C VAL A 323 11.21 -10.44 -27.78
N GLY A 324 11.46 -9.17 -28.11
CA GLY A 324 11.57 -8.05 -27.16
C GLY A 324 10.21 -7.54 -26.69
N PHE A 325 9.39 -7.04 -27.61
CA PHE A 325 8.11 -6.34 -27.39
C PHE A 325 8.28 -4.84 -27.12
N ASP A 326 7.95 -4.34 -25.93
CA ASP A 326 7.91 -2.91 -25.64
C ASP A 326 9.17 -2.49 -24.88
N GLY A 327 10.09 -1.74 -25.50
CA GLY A 327 11.32 -1.31 -24.84
C GLY A 327 12.51 -1.16 -25.79
N ASN A 328 13.68 -0.80 -25.28
CA ASN A 328 14.91 -0.78 -26.08
C ASN A 328 15.73 -2.04 -25.79
N ASP A 329 15.51 -3.07 -26.59
CA ASP A 329 15.98 -4.41 -26.23
C ASP A 329 17.32 -4.77 -26.88
N GLY A 330 18.04 -5.70 -26.25
CA GLY A 330 19.23 -6.35 -26.79
C GLY A 330 18.98 -7.83 -27.04
N LEU A 331 18.75 -8.22 -28.30
CA LEU A 331 18.47 -9.59 -28.70
C LEU A 331 19.68 -10.19 -29.44
N PHE A 332 20.20 -11.29 -28.92
CA PHE A 332 21.40 -11.98 -29.41
C PHE A 332 21.10 -13.46 -29.68
N GLY A 333 21.02 -13.85 -30.97
CA GLY A 333 20.76 -15.25 -31.36
C GLY A 333 21.95 -16.20 -31.15
N ASP A 334 23.17 -15.66 -31.17
CA ASP A 334 24.41 -16.41 -31.04
C ASP A 334 24.64 -17.48 -32.14
N ASN A 335 24.49 -18.78 -31.83
CA ASN A 335 24.82 -19.86 -32.77
C ASN A 335 23.60 -20.65 -33.22
N GLY A 336 23.19 -20.39 -34.45
CA GLY A 336 22.39 -21.29 -35.26
C GLY A 336 21.47 -20.47 -36.14
N ASN A 337 20.26 -20.89 -36.48
CA ASN A 337 19.42 -20.07 -37.38
C ASN A 337 18.29 -19.46 -36.58
N ASP A 338 18.39 -18.17 -36.30
CA ASP A 338 17.57 -17.54 -35.27
C ASP A 338 16.54 -16.56 -35.86
N GLN A 339 15.43 -16.42 -35.15
CA GLN A 339 14.37 -15.46 -35.43
C GLN A 339 14.35 -14.39 -34.34
N LEU A 340 14.63 -13.14 -34.70
CA LEU A 340 14.73 -12.03 -33.75
C LEU A 340 13.71 -10.93 -34.09
N SER A 341 12.85 -10.57 -33.13
CA SER A 341 11.86 -9.50 -33.27
C SER A 341 11.91 -8.54 -32.09
N GLY A 342 12.39 -7.31 -32.30
CA GLY A 342 12.46 -6.30 -31.24
C GLY A 342 11.10 -5.64 -30.94
N PHE A 343 10.29 -5.39 -31.98
CA PHE A 343 9.03 -4.64 -31.92
C PHE A 343 9.19 -3.14 -31.59
N ASP A 344 8.60 -2.65 -30.50
CA ASP A 344 8.40 -1.24 -30.21
C ASP A 344 9.57 -0.68 -29.40
N GLY A 345 10.47 0.04 -30.06
CA GLY A 345 11.55 0.78 -29.40
C GLY A 345 12.82 0.84 -30.24
N ASN A 346 13.96 1.12 -29.59
CA ASN A 346 15.26 1.21 -30.27
C ASN A 346 16.12 -0.03 -29.98
N ASP A 347 15.83 -1.11 -30.71
CA ASP A 347 16.41 -2.42 -30.40
C ASP A 347 17.77 -2.67 -31.08
N GLN A 348 18.57 -3.50 -30.42
CA GLN A 348 19.79 -4.08 -30.94
C GLN A 348 19.56 -5.56 -31.23
N LEU A 349 19.45 -5.90 -32.51
CA LEU A 349 19.27 -7.28 -32.97
C LEU A 349 20.58 -7.80 -33.57
N ASN A 350 21.11 -8.90 -33.03
CA ASN A 350 22.30 -9.58 -33.53
C ASN A 350 22.06 -11.09 -33.65
N GLY A 351 21.83 -11.57 -34.87
CA GLY A 351 21.61 -13.00 -35.14
C GLY A 351 22.88 -13.88 -35.04
N GLY A 352 24.08 -13.29 -34.99
CA GLY A 352 25.32 -14.07 -34.94
C GLY A 352 25.86 -14.48 -36.32
N ASN A 353 26.42 -15.68 -36.44
CA ASN A 353 27.28 -16.08 -37.57
C ASN A 353 26.59 -16.89 -38.69
N SER A 354 25.25 -16.88 -38.73
CA SER A 354 24.46 -17.82 -39.52
C SER A 354 23.39 -17.11 -40.38
N ASN A 355 22.42 -17.88 -40.90
CA ASN A 355 21.36 -17.33 -41.75
C ASN A 355 20.15 -16.95 -40.89
N ASP A 356 20.20 -15.74 -40.35
CA ASP A 356 19.21 -15.26 -39.37
C ASP A 356 18.18 -14.35 -40.03
N THR A 357 17.00 -14.28 -39.43
CA THR A 357 15.94 -13.34 -39.82
C THR A 357 15.67 -12.37 -38.68
N SER A 358 15.85 -11.07 -38.93
CA SER A 358 15.60 -10.01 -37.95
C SER A 358 14.60 -8.99 -38.48
N SER A 359 13.64 -8.59 -37.65
CA SER A 359 12.66 -7.55 -37.97
C SER A 359 12.67 -6.45 -36.91
N ALA A 360 12.89 -5.20 -37.35
CA ALA A 360 12.82 -4.00 -36.51
C ALA A 360 11.83 -2.98 -37.12
N VAL A 361 11.00 -2.35 -36.29
CA VAL A 361 10.07 -1.29 -36.73
C VAL A 361 10.77 0.06 -36.64
N LEU A 362 11.30 0.57 -37.75
CA LEU A 362 11.91 1.90 -37.80
C LEU A 362 10.84 3.00 -37.77
N VAL A 363 10.58 3.62 -36.61
CA VAL A 363 9.79 4.86 -36.53
C VAL A 363 10.65 6.03 -37.04
N LEU A 364 10.52 6.35 -38.34
CA LEU A 364 11.04 7.58 -38.91
C LEU A 364 10.23 8.77 -38.37
N ILE A 365 10.75 9.46 -37.35
CA ILE A 365 10.25 10.78 -36.98
C ILE A 365 10.70 11.76 -38.08
N SER A 366 9.77 12.18 -38.95
CA SER A 366 9.97 13.24 -39.94
C SER A 366 9.46 14.59 -39.44
#